data_AF-A0A943X804-F1
#
_entry.id   AF-A0A943X804-F1
#
_cell.length_a   1.000
_cell.length_b   1.000
_cell.length_c   1.000
_cell.angle_alpha   90.00
_cell.angle_beta   90.00
_cell.angle_gamma   90.00
#
_symmetry.space_group_name_H-M   'P 1'
#
loop_
_entity.id
_entity.type
_entity.pdbx_description
1 polymer ?
#
loop_
_entity_poly.entity_id
_entity_poly.type
_entity_poly.pdbx_seq_one_letter_code
_entity_poly.pdbx_strand_id
1 'polypeptide(L)'
;MCRKTGKKVFASLFISTVLTCFVSEQLFAKGKEKRPELPKEEEGFYYGYGKASTSEEAEFMAKKELIENALTDELKTLKPRASRISVSDDSVNARLQKLSFSKNDKKGLDVSCKLKANKWAESEESFRNNLRASLDANYEVLKSGKSTAEKLDSAVAILNQLSVNGIYDLLSLHEGGDELYSKKVEGMCGTLVDELAFAISTPSGIVNSSTAFSVNVKDRNGKAVKGLSVKISWDPASVPVSFDDAEPVDGIVDIVKTDAEGNAEFSFPESDVMKGRPVTLTVSTAFSASKLATSAMRKFDARSSADENYIFVTEDSESYKTVMVEAGDFEAGAIDGDRKAGSKEAKHTVTLSAYEMSVSPVTNAQYAAFILAIRSEEYPEFMSNPEYNKANQPVIGVSFDDANEYAKWLSEQTGDTYRLPTAEEWEKAARAGEQVIYPWGNDVPSKKKNANYNKNGKFKGPSPVGAFEEGNNAWGLKDMSGNVWEWTSSEFVTEGAEPSEEGVSSRVVKGGSWMDGPVDLRISNFKTVETTEKSNEVGFRLVKEVKE
;
A
#
# COMPACT_ATOMS: atom_id res chain seq x y z
N MET A 1 -22.58 -35.07 -37.39
CA MET A 1 -22.74 -35.47 -35.97
C MET A 1 -21.63 -34.82 -35.16
N CYS A 2 -22.00 -34.13 -34.06
CA CYS A 2 -21.25 -33.74 -32.85
C CYS A 2 -19.69 -33.85 -32.86
N ARG A 3 -18.88 -32.91 -32.36
CA ARG A 3 -19.06 -31.83 -31.36
C ARG A 3 -17.87 -30.86 -31.48
N LYS A 4 -18.14 -29.55 -31.32
CA LYS A 4 -17.17 -28.50 -30.97
C LYS A 4 -16.87 -28.58 -29.46
N THR A 5 -15.63 -28.36 -29.05
CA THR A 5 -15.28 -27.88 -27.69
C THR A 5 -14.21 -26.81 -27.80
N GLY A 6 -14.47 -25.67 -27.17
CA GLY A 6 -13.63 -24.49 -27.20
C GLY A 6 -13.10 -24.10 -25.83
N LYS A 7 -12.16 -23.15 -25.91
CA LYS A 7 -11.58 -22.25 -24.90
C LYS A 7 -12.37 -22.09 -23.59
N LYS A 8 -11.65 -22.06 -22.46
CA LYS A 8 -11.90 -21.11 -21.35
C LYS A 8 -10.58 -20.64 -20.73
N VAL A 9 -10.36 -19.34 -20.88
CA VAL A 9 -9.43 -18.49 -20.13
C VAL A 9 -10.11 -18.15 -18.81
N PHE A 10 -9.41 -18.28 -17.68
CA PHE A 10 -9.87 -17.84 -16.37
C PHE A 10 -9.36 -16.41 -16.13
N ALA A 11 -10.28 -15.46 -16.00
CA ALA A 11 -10.03 -14.13 -15.47
C ALA A 11 -10.38 -14.13 -13.97
N SER A 12 -9.42 -13.78 -13.14
CA SER A 12 -9.59 -13.58 -11.69
C SER A 12 -10.06 -12.15 -11.45
N LEU A 13 -11.24 -11.98 -10.84
CA LEU A 13 -11.80 -10.68 -10.46
C LEU A 13 -11.61 -10.52 -8.94
N PHE A 14 -10.86 -9.50 -8.54
CA PHE A 14 -10.68 -9.05 -7.17
C PHE A 14 -12.01 -8.51 -6.60
N ILE A 15 -12.42 -8.99 -5.43
CA ILE A 15 -13.52 -8.45 -4.63
C ILE A 15 -12.89 -7.89 -3.35
N SER A 16 -12.82 -6.56 -3.26
CA SER A 16 -12.50 -5.84 -2.03
C SER A 16 -13.77 -5.75 -1.18
N THR A 17 -13.70 -6.18 0.08
CA THR A 17 -14.80 -6.10 1.05
C THR A 17 -14.31 -5.28 2.24
N VAL A 18 -14.85 -4.07 2.37
CA VAL A 18 -14.70 -3.18 3.53
C VAL A 18 -15.68 -3.64 4.61
N LEU A 19 -15.19 -3.85 5.83
CA LEU A 19 -16.00 -4.16 7.01
C LEU A 19 -15.97 -2.97 7.97
N THR A 20 -17.09 -2.28 8.14
CA THR A 20 -17.32 -1.43 9.33
C THR A 20 -18.78 -1.49 9.78
N CYS A 21 -18.92 -1.65 11.10
CA CYS A 21 -20.12 -1.54 11.94
C CYS A 21 -21.11 -2.73 11.95
N PHE A 22 -20.86 -3.62 12.91
CA PHE A 22 -21.87 -4.50 13.52
C PHE A 22 -23.05 -3.67 14.07
N VAL A 23 -24.15 -3.66 13.33
CA VAL A 23 -25.51 -3.52 13.87
C VAL A 23 -26.34 -4.65 13.26
N SER A 24 -26.56 -5.70 14.03
CA SER A 24 -27.71 -6.61 13.92
C SER A 24 -28.01 -7.24 12.53
N GLU A 25 -27.01 -7.85 11.86
CA GLU A 25 -27.28 -8.84 10.80
C GLU A 25 -27.30 -10.26 11.38
N GLN A 26 -28.36 -10.59 12.13
CA GLN A 26 -28.82 -11.97 12.26
C GLN A 26 -30.28 -12.03 11.85
N LEU A 27 -30.53 -12.40 10.58
CA LEU A 27 -31.65 -13.19 10.05
C LEU A 27 -31.86 -12.90 8.56
N PHE A 28 -31.00 -13.42 7.68
CA PHE A 28 -31.40 -13.73 6.31
C PHE A 28 -30.85 -15.11 5.91
N ALA A 29 -31.36 -16.13 6.61
CA ALA A 29 -31.35 -17.48 6.09
C ALA A 29 -32.45 -17.61 5.02
N LYS A 30 -32.08 -18.24 3.89
CA LYS A 30 -32.93 -18.61 2.76
C LYS A 30 -34.37 -18.95 3.14
N GLY A 31 -35.26 -18.01 2.88
CA GLY A 31 -36.69 -18.22 2.70
C GLY A 31 -37.18 -17.17 1.71
N LYS A 32 -37.78 -17.59 0.60
CA LYS A 32 -38.57 -16.66 -0.22
C LYS A 32 -39.80 -16.25 0.59
N GLU A 33 -39.64 -15.31 1.53
CA GLU A 33 -40.79 -14.58 2.05
C GLU A 33 -41.41 -13.86 0.85
N LYS A 34 -42.65 -14.23 0.52
CA LYS A 34 -43.45 -13.47 -0.46
C LYS A 34 -43.48 -12.03 0.05
N ARG A 35 -42.95 -11.09 -0.74
CA ARG A 35 -43.31 -9.66 -0.63
C ARG A 35 -44.83 -9.62 -0.44
N PRO A 36 -45.37 -8.99 0.61
CA PRO A 36 -46.82 -8.80 0.73
C PRO A 36 -47.33 -8.18 -0.58
N GLU A 37 -48.56 -8.53 -0.98
CA GLU A 37 -49.18 -7.93 -2.19
C GLU A 37 -49.10 -6.41 -2.06
N LEU A 38 -48.24 -5.79 -2.89
CA LEU A 38 -48.13 -4.35 -2.96
C LEU A 38 -49.55 -3.79 -3.20
N PRO A 39 -49.94 -2.70 -2.52
CA PRO A 39 -51.17 -2.00 -2.86
C PRO A 39 -51.20 -1.78 -4.37
N LYS A 40 -52.33 -2.02 -5.03
CA LYS A 40 -52.45 -1.76 -6.49
C LYS A 40 -51.92 -0.34 -6.76
N GLU A 41 -50.84 -0.26 -7.53
CA GLU A 41 -50.24 1.03 -7.90
C GLU A 41 -51.26 1.78 -8.75
N GLU A 42 -51.78 2.88 -8.21
CA GLU A 42 -52.69 3.80 -8.87
C GLU A 42 -51.84 4.75 -9.73
N GLU A 43 -52.25 4.95 -10.98
CA GLU A 43 -51.59 5.89 -11.86
C GLU A 43 -51.62 7.31 -11.26
N GLY A 44 -50.47 8.00 -11.27
CA GLY A 44 -50.33 9.34 -10.70
C GLY A 44 -50.04 9.38 -9.19
N PHE A 45 -49.63 8.27 -8.58
CA PHE A 45 -49.16 8.22 -7.20
C PHE A 45 -47.73 7.68 -7.09
N TYR A 46 -46.98 8.22 -6.14
CA TYR A 46 -45.73 7.65 -5.66
C TYR A 46 -45.97 6.85 -4.38
N TYR A 47 -45.27 5.74 -4.24
CA TYR A 47 -45.42 4.79 -3.15
C TYR A 47 -44.10 4.57 -2.44
N GLY A 48 -44.16 4.25 -1.16
CA GLY A 48 -43.03 3.77 -0.39
C GLY A 48 -43.45 2.77 0.68
N TYR A 49 -42.55 1.87 1.01
CA TYR A 49 -42.73 0.75 1.91
C TYR A 49 -41.58 0.67 2.89
N GLY A 50 -41.89 0.32 4.14
CA GLY A 50 -40.89 0.23 5.20
C GLY A 50 -41.24 -0.91 6.15
N LYS A 51 -40.25 -1.73 6.46
CA LYS A 51 -40.34 -2.81 7.45
C LYS A 51 -39.14 -2.71 8.39
N ALA A 52 -39.41 -2.60 9.69
CA ALA A 52 -38.37 -2.33 10.68
C ALA A 52 -38.69 -2.91 12.06
N SER A 53 -37.77 -2.72 13.00
CA SER A 53 -37.91 -3.21 14.38
C SER A 53 -38.85 -2.35 15.23
N THR A 54 -39.06 -1.10 14.82
CA THR A 54 -39.96 -0.13 15.46
C THR A 54 -40.91 0.52 14.44
N SER A 55 -42.05 1.03 14.92
CA SER A 55 -43.03 1.72 14.06
C SER A 55 -42.47 3.00 13.45
N GLU A 56 -41.66 3.74 14.20
CA GLU A 56 -41.05 5.00 13.76
C GLU A 56 -40.01 4.76 12.66
N GLU A 57 -39.16 3.73 12.83
CA GLU A 57 -38.19 3.32 11.81
C GLU A 57 -38.88 2.78 10.54
N ALA A 58 -39.99 2.04 10.68
CA ALA A 58 -40.77 1.55 9.54
C ALA A 58 -41.40 2.71 8.74
N GLU A 59 -41.99 3.69 9.42
CA GLU A 59 -42.55 4.90 8.79
C GLU A 59 -41.45 5.72 8.11
N PHE A 60 -40.28 5.88 8.74
CA PHE A 60 -39.13 6.56 8.17
C PHE A 60 -38.64 5.87 6.88
N MET A 61 -38.48 4.55 6.89
CA MET A 61 -38.08 3.77 5.71
C MET A 61 -39.11 3.86 4.58
N ALA A 62 -40.41 3.81 4.89
CA ALA A 62 -41.47 3.98 3.89
C ALA A 62 -41.43 5.37 3.25
N LYS A 63 -41.24 6.41 4.06
CA LYS A 63 -41.09 7.80 3.58
C LYS A 63 -39.85 7.96 2.70
N LYS A 64 -38.71 7.40 3.11
CA LYS A 64 -37.45 7.40 2.35
C LYS A 64 -37.63 6.74 0.99
N GLU A 65 -38.24 5.55 0.95
CA GLU A 65 -38.47 4.83 -0.30
C GLU A 65 -39.38 5.62 -1.25
N LEU A 66 -40.42 6.28 -0.74
CA LEU A 66 -41.32 7.13 -1.55
C LEU A 66 -40.56 8.30 -2.18
N ILE A 67 -39.75 9.00 -1.41
CA ILE A 67 -38.94 10.13 -1.89
C ILE A 67 -37.95 9.68 -2.96
N GLU A 68 -37.21 8.59 -2.71
CA GLU A 68 -36.27 8.02 -3.67
C GLU A 68 -36.95 7.56 -4.95
N ASN A 69 -38.14 6.94 -4.85
CA ASN A 69 -38.93 6.52 -6.00
C ASN A 69 -39.34 7.72 -6.85
N ALA A 70 -39.89 8.77 -6.23
CA ALA A 70 -40.37 9.95 -6.93
C ALA A 70 -39.23 10.71 -7.63
N LEU A 71 -38.10 10.92 -6.94
CA LEU A 71 -36.91 11.54 -7.54
C LEU A 71 -36.33 10.67 -8.68
N THR A 72 -36.28 9.35 -8.48
CA THR A 72 -35.77 8.42 -9.51
C THR A 72 -36.63 8.46 -10.77
N ASP A 73 -37.95 8.53 -10.61
CA ASP A 73 -38.89 8.65 -11.73
C ASP A 73 -38.64 9.94 -12.51
N GLU A 74 -38.55 11.08 -11.83
CA GLU A 74 -38.19 12.37 -12.43
C GLU A 74 -36.86 12.29 -13.19
N LEU A 75 -35.81 11.72 -12.57
CA LEU A 75 -34.50 11.59 -13.22
C LEU A 75 -34.58 10.69 -14.46
N LYS A 76 -35.40 9.64 -14.44
CA LYS A 76 -35.57 8.74 -15.59
C LYS A 76 -36.34 9.38 -16.74
N THR A 77 -37.20 10.36 -16.48
CA THR A 77 -37.81 11.16 -17.57
C THR A 77 -36.74 11.92 -18.38
N LEU A 78 -35.70 12.41 -17.70
CA LEU A 78 -34.58 13.13 -18.31
C LEU A 78 -33.49 12.18 -18.83
N LYS A 79 -33.24 11.08 -18.11
CA LYS A 79 -32.16 10.10 -18.37
C LYS A 79 -32.70 8.67 -18.18
N PRO A 80 -33.25 8.02 -19.22
CA PRO A 80 -33.96 6.74 -19.10
C PRO A 80 -33.16 5.58 -18.47
N ARG A 81 -31.82 5.63 -18.50
CA ARG A 81 -30.92 4.62 -17.93
C ARG A 81 -30.31 5.01 -16.59
N ALA A 82 -30.81 6.06 -15.94
CA ALA A 82 -30.29 6.51 -14.66
C ALA A 82 -30.52 5.46 -13.56
N SER A 83 -29.51 5.32 -12.70
CA SER A 83 -29.61 4.54 -11.47
C SER A 83 -30.62 5.17 -10.51
N ARG A 84 -31.09 4.36 -9.56
CA ARG A 84 -31.95 4.82 -8.46
C ARG A 84 -31.23 5.91 -7.67
N ILE A 85 -31.94 6.99 -7.36
CA ILE A 85 -31.49 8.05 -6.46
C ILE A 85 -31.58 7.54 -5.02
N SER A 86 -30.57 7.88 -4.21
CA SER A 86 -30.66 7.76 -2.75
C SER A 86 -30.53 9.12 -2.10
N VAL A 87 -31.09 9.24 -0.89
CA VAL A 87 -31.09 10.47 -0.09
C VAL A 87 -30.64 10.19 1.34
N SER A 88 -30.04 11.19 1.98
CA SER A 88 -29.67 11.15 3.40
C SER A 88 -30.91 11.20 4.31
N ASP A 89 -30.72 10.79 5.56
CA ASP A 89 -31.82 10.74 6.51
C ASP A 89 -32.31 12.14 6.91
N ASP A 90 -31.40 13.12 7.02
CA ASP A 90 -31.76 14.53 7.22
C ASP A 90 -32.63 15.07 6.08
N SER A 91 -32.34 14.64 4.85
CA SER A 91 -33.12 15.02 3.68
C SER A 91 -34.54 14.43 3.71
N VAL A 92 -34.67 13.18 4.15
CA VAL A 92 -35.99 12.54 4.39
C VAL A 92 -36.76 13.30 5.46
N ASN A 93 -36.09 13.70 6.54
CA ASN A 93 -36.70 14.43 7.64
C ASN A 93 -37.14 15.85 7.24
N ALA A 94 -36.40 16.52 6.36
CA ALA A 94 -36.74 17.86 5.88
C ALA A 94 -37.93 17.89 4.91
N ARG A 95 -38.17 16.80 4.17
CA ARG A 95 -39.26 16.68 3.18
C ARG A 95 -40.55 16.17 3.79
N LEU A 96 -41.68 16.42 3.10
CA LEU A 96 -42.97 15.76 3.37
C LEU A 96 -43.36 15.71 4.87
N GLN A 97 -43.39 16.86 5.53
CA GLN A 97 -43.68 16.97 6.98
C GLN A 97 -45.05 16.39 7.37
N LYS A 98 -45.98 16.31 6.42
CA LYS A 98 -47.31 15.73 6.60
C LYS A 98 -47.49 14.61 5.58
N LEU A 99 -47.26 13.37 6.01
CA LEU A 99 -47.48 12.16 5.22
C LEU A 99 -48.29 11.15 6.03
N SER A 100 -49.27 10.52 5.40
CA SER A 100 -50.11 9.49 6.02
C SER A 100 -49.55 8.10 5.74
N PHE A 101 -49.57 7.25 6.77
CA PHE A 101 -49.05 5.89 6.74
C PHE A 101 -50.18 4.87 6.94
N SER A 102 -50.12 3.78 6.19
CA SER A 102 -51.01 2.62 6.28
C SER A 102 -50.25 1.47 6.91
N LYS A 103 -50.74 0.95 8.04
CA LYS A 103 -50.15 -0.22 8.70
C LYS A 103 -50.59 -1.50 7.98
N ASN A 104 -49.62 -2.26 7.49
CA ASN A 104 -49.85 -3.54 6.83
C ASN A 104 -49.89 -4.70 7.85
N ASP A 105 -49.40 -4.46 9.07
CA ASP A 105 -49.47 -5.38 10.19
C ASP A 105 -50.07 -4.74 11.46
N LYS A 106 -50.39 -5.57 12.46
CA LYS A 106 -50.96 -5.09 13.72
C LYS A 106 -49.97 -4.31 14.58
N LYS A 107 -48.66 -4.60 14.45
CA LYS A 107 -47.62 -3.99 15.29
C LYS A 107 -47.10 -2.67 14.72
N GLY A 108 -47.45 -2.33 13.48
CA GLY A 108 -46.93 -1.15 12.78
C GLY A 108 -45.46 -1.31 12.36
N LEU A 109 -44.95 -2.54 12.36
CA LEU A 109 -43.58 -2.85 11.94
C LEU A 109 -43.46 -3.02 10.42
N ASP A 110 -44.60 -3.05 9.73
CA ASP A 110 -44.74 -3.12 8.29
C ASP A 110 -45.72 -2.02 7.84
N VAL A 111 -45.23 -1.03 7.10
CA VAL A 111 -45.95 0.19 6.75
C VAL A 111 -45.81 0.51 5.26
N SER A 112 -46.89 1.03 4.68
CA SER A 112 -46.89 1.65 3.35
C SER A 112 -47.35 3.10 3.40
N CYS A 113 -46.88 3.92 2.46
CA CYS A 113 -47.36 5.29 2.26
C CYS A 113 -47.54 5.58 0.76
N LYS A 114 -48.42 6.54 0.45
CA LYS A 114 -48.61 7.02 -0.93
C LYS A 114 -48.84 8.53 -0.98
N LEU A 115 -48.40 9.16 -2.06
CA LEU A 115 -48.56 10.59 -2.31
C LEU A 115 -48.92 10.84 -3.78
N LYS A 116 -49.89 11.72 -4.04
CA LYS A 116 -50.23 12.12 -5.42
C LYS A 116 -49.06 12.86 -6.07
N ALA A 117 -48.80 12.62 -7.36
CA ALA A 117 -47.69 13.21 -8.09
C ALA A 117 -47.72 14.76 -8.10
N ASN A 118 -48.91 15.38 -8.17
CA ASN A 118 -49.03 16.84 -8.08
C ASN A 118 -48.67 17.39 -6.69
N LYS A 119 -49.02 16.66 -5.62
CA LYS A 119 -48.64 17.03 -4.24
C LYS A 119 -47.16 16.80 -3.97
N TRP A 120 -46.57 15.78 -4.58
CA TRP A 120 -45.12 15.64 -4.63
C TRP A 120 -44.47 16.84 -5.30
N ALA A 121 -44.90 17.20 -6.52
CA ALA A 121 -44.34 18.33 -7.26
C ALA A 121 -44.39 19.66 -6.48
N GLU A 122 -45.55 20.01 -5.90
CA GLU A 122 -45.71 21.20 -5.05
C GLU A 122 -44.72 21.19 -3.86
N SER A 123 -44.59 20.04 -3.17
CA SER A 123 -43.73 19.93 -2.00
C SER A 123 -42.24 19.95 -2.35
N GLU A 124 -41.86 19.31 -3.45
CA GLU A 124 -40.47 19.20 -3.89
C GLU A 124 -39.97 20.53 -4.47
N GLU A 125 -40.82 21.27 -5.17
CA GLU A 125 -40.52 22.63 -5.62
C GLU A 125 -40.25 23.56 -4.43
N SER A 126 -41.11 23.55 -3.42
CA SER A 126 -40.90 24.33 -2.19
C SER A 126 -39.60 23.94 -1.48
N PHE A 127 -39.30 22.65 -1.40
CA PHE A 127 -38.04 22.15 -0.83
C PHE A 127 -36.82 22.67 -1.60
N ARG A 128 -36.82 22.54 -2.94
CA ARG A 128 -35.72 23.00 -3.81
C ARG A 128 -35.53 24.51 -3.73
N ASN A 129 -36.61 25.29 -3.67
CA ASN A 129 -36.55 26.75 -3.56
C ASN A 129 -35.94 27.20 -2.22
N ASN A 130 -36.28 26.51 -1.12
CA ASN A 130 -35.66 26.79 0.18
C ASN A 130 -34.16 26.44 0.19
N LEU A 131 -33.78 25.34 -0.47
CA LEU A 131 -32.39 24.93 -0.56
C LEU A 131 -31.55 25.86 -1.44
N ARG A 132 -32.12 26.37 -2.55
CA ARG A 132 -31.43 27.29 -3.49
C ARG A 132 -30.77 28.46 -2.78
N ALA A 133 -31.43 29.10 -1.81
CA ALA A 133 -30.84 30.23 -1.08
C ALA A 133 -29.47 29.90 -0.43
N SER A 134 -29.35 28.69 0.14
CA SER A 134 -28.08 28.23 0.71
C SER A 134 -27.02 27.86 -0.35
N LEU A 135 -27.46 27.35 -1.50
CA LEU A 135 -26.58 27.03 -2.62
C LEU A 135 -26.08 28.30 -3.30
N ASP A 136 -26.97 29.28 -3.53
CA ASP A 136 -26.66 30.58 -4.13
C ASP A 136 -25.60 31.32 -3.29
N ALA A 137 -25.75 31.32 -1.96
CA ALA A 137 -24.77 31.94 -1.06
C ALA A 137 -23.37 31.31 -1.20
N ASN A 138 -23.28 29.99 -1.19
CA ASN A 138 -22.01 29.28 -1.43
C ASN A 138 -21.49 29.50 -2.86
N TYR A 139 -22.39 29.62 -3.84
CA TYR A 139 -22.03 29.83 -5.23
C TYR A 139 -21.42 31.22 -5.45
N GLU A 140 -21.90 32.25 -4.76
CA GLU A 140 -21.27 33.57 -4.74
C GLU A 140 -19.87 33.54 -4.11
N VAL A 141 -19.68 32.78 -3.03
CA VAL A 141 -18.36 32.58 -2.42
C VAL A 141 -17.43 31.81 -3.36
N LEU A 142 -17.90 30.78 -4.06
CA LEU A 142 -17.11 30.07 -5.07
C LEU A 142 -16.64 31.01 -6.19
N LYS A 143 -17.50 31.94 -6.66
CA LYS A 143 -17.13 32.92 -7.69
C LYS A 143 -16.13 33.97 -7.18
N SER A 144 -16.38 34.53 -6.00
CA SER A 144 -15.77 35.80 -5.55
C SER A 144 -14.99 35.72 -4.24
N GLY A 145 -14.89 34.53 -3.64
CA GLY A 145 -14.18 34.27 -2.39
C GLY A 145 -12.72 34.72 -2.42
N LYS A 146 -12.18 35.05 -1.25
CA LYS A 146 -10.86 35.69 -1.15
C LYS A 146 -9.71 34.69 -1.23
N SER A 147 -9.96 33.44 -0.84
CA SER A 147 -8.97 32.37 -0.80
C SER A 147 -9.41 31.15 -1.60
N THR A 148 -8.43 30.38 -2.08
CA THR A 148 -8.67 29.12 -2.81
C THR A 148 -9.40 28.10 -1.94
N ALA A 149 -9.03 27.96 -0.66
CA ALA A 149 -9.69 27.05 0.28
C ALA A 149 -11.17 27.41 0.49
N GLU A 150 -11.48 28.70 0.71
CA GLU A 150 -12.87 29.17 0.89
C GLU A 150 -13.75 28.86 -0.35
N LYS A 151 -13.19 29.02 -1.55
CA LYS A 151 -13.88 28.68 -2.80
C LYS A 151 -14.11 27.16 -2.91
N LEU A 152 -13.09 26.36 -2.63
CA LEU A 152 -13.17 24.90 -2.67
C LEU A 152 -14.17 24.36 -1.63
N ASP A 153 -14.12 24.84 -0.40
CA ASP A 153 -15.07 24.49 0.67
C ASP A 153 -16.51 24.81 0.24
N SER A 154 -16.72 25.97 -0.40
CA SER A 154 -18.05 26.36 -0.91
C SER A 154 -18.53 25.47 -2.05
N ALA A 155 -17.64 25.09 -2.98
CA ALA A 155 -17.96 24.15 -4.04
C ALA A 155 -18.35 22.76 -3.48
N VAL A 156 -17.57 22.25 -2.54
CA VAL A 156 -17.81 20.97 -1.87
C VAL A 156 -19.11 21.01 -1.08
N ALA A 157 -19.40 22.11 -0.38
CA ALA A 157 -20.65 22.29 0.34
C ALA A 157 -21.87 22.21 -0.61
N ILE A 158 -21.81 22.86 -1.78
CA ILE A 158 -22.87 22.78 -2.79
C ILE A 158 -23.02 21.34 -3.29
N LEU A 159 -21.94 20.71 -3.74
CA LEU A 159 -21.97 19.36 -4.30
C LEU A 159 -22.48 18.32 -3.27
N ASN A 160 -22.08 18.47 -2.00
CA ASN A 160 -22.56 17.62 -0.92
C ASN A 160 -24.06 17.84 -0.68
N GLN A 161 -24.53 19.09 -0.57
CA GLN A 161 -25.95 19.39 -0.42
C GLN A 161 -26.79 18.83 -1.58
N LEU A 162 -26.31 18.95 -2.82
CA LEU A 162 -27.00 18.37 -3.98
C LEU A 162 -27.07 16.83 -3.90
N SER A 163 -25.99 16.19 -3.44
CA SER A 163 -25.88 14.73 -3.32
C SER A 163 -26.75 14.17 -2.20
N VAL A 164 -26.59 14.67 -0.96
CA VAL A 164 -27.34 14.18 0.21
C VAL A 164 -28.84 14.41 0.09
N ASN A 165 -29.26 15.35 -0.76
CA ASN A 165 -30.67 15.62 -1.06
C ASN A 165 -31.20 14.93 -2.32
N GLY A 166 -30.38 14.16 -3.04
CA GLY A 166 -30.79 13.39 -4.22
C GLY A 166 -31.16 14.24 -5.44
N ILE A 167 -30.66 15.48 -5.52
CA ILE A 167 -31.01 16.44 -6.59
C ILE A 167 -29.81 16.83 -7.46
N TYR A 168 -28.72 16.07 -7.35
CA TYR A 168 -27.46 16.29 -8.08
C TYR A 168 -27.63 16.44 -9.59
N ASP A 169 -28.50 15.62 -10.18
CA ASP A 169 -28.78 15.62 -11.61
C ASP A 169 -30.11 16.29 -11.98
N LEU A 170 -30.77 16.93 -11.01
CA LEU A 170 -32.15 17.44 -11.13
C LEU A 170 -32.27 18.95 -10.94
N LEU A 171 -31.38 19.57 -10.15
CA LEU A 171 -31.49 21.00 -9.88
C LEU A 171 -30.72 21.84 -10.91
N SER A 172 -31.45 22.67 -11.66
CA SER A 172 -30.87 23.70 -12.54
C SER A 172 -30.38 24.92 -11.77
N LEU A 173 -29.29 25.53 -12.24
CA LEU A 173 -28.66 26.74 -11.69
C LEU A 173 -29.67 27.89 -11.59
N HIS A 174 -30.41 28.13 -12.67
CA HIS A 174 -31.49 29.10 -12.72
C HIS A 174 -32.85 28.42 -12.81
N GLU A 175 -33.89 29.08 -12.34
CA GLU A 175 -35.26 28.62 -12.51
C GLU A 175 -35.61 28.52 -14.00
N GLY A 176 -36.10 27.35 -14.44
CA GLY A 176 -36.41 27.09 -15.85
C GLY A 176 -35.21 27.00 -16.80
N GLY A 177 -33.97 27.00 -16.31
CA GLY A 177 -32.77 26.84 -17.14
C GLY A 177 -32.31 25.39 -17.33
N ASP A 178 -31.43 25.17 -18.32
CA ASP A 178 -30.89 23.83 -18.64
C ASP A 178 -29.52 23.53 -18.00
N GLU A 179 -28.80 24.55 -17.51
CA GLU A 179 -27.49 24.37 -16.87
C GLU A 179 -27.68 23.82 -15.44
N LEU A 180 -27.19 22.61 -15.17
CA LEU A 180 -27.27 22.00 -13.84
C LEU A 180 -26.31 22.68 -12.84
N TYR A 181 -26.80 22.83 -11.61
CA TYR A 181 -26.02 23.35 -10.49
C TYR A 181 -24.73 22.53 -10.28
N SER A 182 -24.84 21.20 -10.30
CA SER A 182 -23.72 20.27 -10.16
C SER A 182 -22.67 20.45 -11.25
N LYS A 183 -23.06 20.43 -12.53
CA LYS A 183 -22.13 20.56 -13.66
C LYS A 183 -21.34 21.87 -13.62
N LYS A 184 -22.00 22.97 -13.28
CA LYS A 184 -21.34 24.27 -13.20
C LYS A 184 -20.30 24.30 -12.09
N VAL A 185 -20.68 23.84 -10.90
CA VAL A 185 -19.81 23.83 -9.72
C VAL A 185 -18.67 22.82 -9.89
N GLU A 186 -18.92 21.65 -10.48
CA GLU A 186 -17.87 20.68 -10.82
C GLU A 186 -16.82 21.30 -11.75
N GLY A 187 -17.24 22.04 -12.79
CA GLY A 187 -16.31 22.70 -13.71
C GLY A 187 -15.42 23.71 -13.00
N MET A 188 -16.00 24.57 -12.16
CA MET A 188 -15.26 25.58 -11.40
C MET A 188 -14.33 24.95 -10.35
N CYS A 189 -14.82 23.96 -9.60
CA CYS A 189 -14.04 23.23 -8.62
C CYS A 189 -12.86 22.51 -9.29
N GLY A 190 -13.12 21.86 -10.43
CA GLY A 190 -12.08 21.18 -11.21
C GLY A 190 -10.94 22.10 -11.62
N THR A 191 -11.25 23.33 -12.06
CA THR A 191 -10.20 24.33 -12.37
C THR A 191 -9.38 24.71 -11.14
N LEU A 192 -10.02 24.92 -9.98
CA LEU A 192 -9.30 25.24 -8.74
C LEU A 192 -8.42 24.08 -8.27
N VAL A 193 -8.90 22.84 -8.43
CA VAL A 193 -8.18 21.61 -8.08
C VAL A 193 -6.93 21.43 -8.92
N ASP A 194 -7.02 21.66 -10.24
CA ASP A 194 -5.88 21.57 -11.16
C ASP A 194 -4.79 22.62 -10.88
N GLU A 195 -5.12 23.65 -10.11
CA GLU A 195 -4.19 24.70 -9.71
C GLU A 195 -3.51 24.42 -8.37
N LEU A 196 -3.82 23.30 -7.69
CA LEU A 196 -3.18 22.94 -6.43
C LEU A 196 -1.89 22.15 -6.67
N ALA A 197 -0.86 22.47 -5.89
CA ALA A 197 0.38 21.72 -5.80
C ALA A 197 0.58 21.23 -4.37
N PHE A 198 0.82 19.93 -4.21
CA PHE A 198 1.09 19.25 -2.94
C PHE A 198 2.57 18.87 -2.90
N ALA A 199 3.25 19.20 -1.80
CA ALA A 199 4.64 18.83 -1.58
C ALA A 199 4.79 18.20 -0.19
N ILE A 200 5.06 16.90 -0.14
CA ILE A 200 5.36 16.18 1.10
C ILE A 200 6.78 16.55 1.53
N SER A 201 6.97 16.92 2.81
CA SER A 201 8.25 17.44 3.32
C SER A 201 9.33 16.38 3.47
N THR A 202 8.92 15.13 3.69
CA THR A 202 9.81 14.01 4.01
C THR A 202 10.10 13.23 2.73
N PRO A 203 11.37 13.05 2.33
CA PRO A 203 11.71 12.23 1.19
C PRO A 203 11.33 10.76 1.41
N SER A 204 11.02 10.05 0.33
CA SER A 204 10.74 8.61 0.37
C SER A 204 11.92 7.80 0.93
N GLY A 205 11.60 6.69 1.60
CA GLY A 205 12.57 5.73 2.11
C GLY A 205 12.40 5.37 3.59
N ILE A 206 13.50 5.35 4.36
CA ILE A 206 13.50 4.78 5.72
C ILE A 206 13.01 5.82 6.75
N VAL A 207 12.01 5.46 7.53
CA VAL A 207 11.42 6.31 8.58
C VAL A 207 11.21 5.53 9.88
N ASN A 208 11.07 6.25 10.99
CA ASN A 208 10.81 5.69 12.32
C ASN A 208 9.74 6.52 13.06
N SER A 209 9.43 6.16 14.31
CA SER A 209 8.38 6.84 15.09
C SER A 209 8.68 8.31 15.40
N SER A 210 9.95 8.73 15.33
CA SER A 210 10.36 10.13 15.53
C SER A 210 10.32 10.96 14.25
N THR A 211 10.11 10.34 13.08
CA THR A 211 10.03 11.06 11.80
C THR A 211 8.79 11.94 11.77
N ALA A 212 8.99 13.26 11.66
CA ALA A 212 7.92 14.22 11.48
C ALA A 212 7.53 14.30 9.99
N PHE A 213 6.22 14.41 9.73
CA PHE A 213 5.69 14.59 8.38
C PHE A 213 4.91 15.89 8.29
N SER A 214 5.05 16.54 7.14
CA SER A 214 4.15 17.61 6.76
C SER A 214 3.91 17.60 5.26
N VAL A 215 2.82 18.23 4.85
CA VAL A 215 2.53 18.53 3.45
C VAL A 215 2.31 20.02 3.30
N ASN A 216 3.02 20.64 2.35
CA ASN A 216 2.78 22.03 1.94
C ASN A 216 1.86 22.06 0.72
N VAL A 217 0.80 22.86 0.79
CA VAL A 217 -0.16 23.06 -0.31
C VAL A 217 -0.10 24.50 -0.81
N LYS A 218 0.16 24.64 -2.10
CA LYS A 218 0.23 25.94 -2.80
C LYS A 218 -0.72 25.98 -3.98
N ASP A 219 -1.14 27.19 -4.36
CA ASP A 219 -1.84 27.42 -5.62
C ASP A 219 -0.85 27.55 -6.80
N ARG A 220 -1.37 27.70 -8.02
CA ARG A 220 -0.59 27.84 -9.26
C ARG A 220 0.40 29.01 -9.25
N ASN A 221 0.22 30.00 -8.37
CA ASN A 221 1.10 31.15 -8.24
C ASN A 221 2.13 30.96 -7.12
N GLY A 222 2.19 29.76 -6.52
CA GLY A 222 3.07 29.43 -5.39
C GLY A 222 2.58 29.98 -4.05
N LYS A 223 1.36 30.51 -3.97
CA LYS A 223 0.80 31.07 -2.73
C LYS A 223 0.28 29.94 -1.83
N ALA A 224 0.60 30.02 -0.55
CA ALA A 224 0.10 29.12 0.48
C ALA A 224 -1.44 29.06 0.51
N VAL A 225 -2.00 27.85 0.53
CA VAL A 225 -3.44 27.62 0.63
C VAL A 225 -3.80 27.34 2.08
N LYS A 226 -4.23 28.36 2.81
CA LYS A 226 -4.64 28.27 4.22
C LYS A 226 -6.02 27.65 4.41
N GLY A 227 -6.15 26.74 5.38
CA GLY A 227 -7.43 26.20 5.86
C GLY A 227 -8.04 25.10 5.00
N LEU A 228 -7.33 24.60 3.99
CA LEU A 228 -7.77 23.48 3.16
C LEU A 228 -7.76 22.19 3.98
N SER A 229 -8.85 21.42 3.91
CA SER A 229 -8.91 20.10 4.54
C SER A 229 -8.22 19.07 3.64
N VAL A 230 -7.18 18.44 4.19
CA VAL A 230 -6.32 17.49 3.50
C VAL A 230 -6.48 16.13 4.17
N LYS A 231 -6.72 15.11 3.36
CA LYS A 231 -6.81 13.71 3.78
C LYS A 231 -5.40 13.09 3.72
N ILE A 232 -4.99 12.50 4.83
CA ILE A 232 -3.75 11.74 4.98
C ILE A 232 -4.14 10.26 5.02
N SER A 233 -3.63 9.46 4.08
CA SER A 233 -3.88 8.02 4.02
C SER A 233 -2.56 7.28 4.10
N TRP A 234 -2.47 6.29 4.98
CA TRP A 234 -1.35 5.36 5.07
C TRP A 234 -1.86 3.97 4.69
N ASP A 235 -1.40 3.47 3.55
CA ASP A 235 -1.83 2.20 2.99
C ASP A 235 -0.61 1.29 2.81
N PRO A 236 -0.70 -0.03 3.10
CA PRO A 236 0.38 -0.95 2.74
C PRO A 236 0.67 -0.87 1.24
N ALA A 237 1.93 -0.70 0.87
CA ALA A 237 2.30 -0.54 -0.53
C ALA A 237 2.10 -1.86 -1.29
N SER A 238 1.61 -1.76 -2.53
CA SER A 238 1.38 -2.92 -3.38
C SER A 238 2.69 -3.36 -4.05
N VAL A 239 3.36 -4.35 -3.46
CA VAL A 239 4.54 -5.01 -4.03
C VAL A 239 4.31 -6.51 -4.15
N PRO A 240 4.99 -7.21 -5.09
CA PRO A 240 4.88 -8.66 -5.23
C PRO A 240 5.58 -9.43 -4.09
N VAL A 241 5.58 -8.90 -2.87
CA VAL A 241 6.15 -9.53 -1.67
C VAL A 241 5.02 -10.01 -0.76
N SER A 242 5.10 -11.26 -0.34
CA SER A 242 4.13 -11.88 0.56
C SER A 242 4.56 -11.70 2.02
N PHE A 243 3.70 -11.05 2.80
CA PHE A 243 3.79 -10.96 4.26
C PHE A 243 2.86 -12.03 4.84
N ASP A 244 3.35 -12.90 5.73
CA ASP A 244 2.61 -14.10 6.17
C ASP A 244 1.37 -13.78 7.04
N ASP A 245 1.19 -12.52 7.48
CA ASP A 245 0.04 -12.01 8.26
C ASP A 245 -0.87 -11.08 7.45
N ALA A 246 -1.28 -11.50 6.25
CA ALA A 246 -2.05 -10.67 5.30
C ALA A 246 -3.58 -10.71 5.54
N GLU A 247 -4.04 -10.45 6.77
CA GLU A 247 -5.41 -9.91 6.91
C GLU A 247 -5.49 -8.60 6.08
N PRO A 248 -6.60 -8.32 5.37
CA PRO A 248 -6.77 -7.04 4.70
C PRO A 248 -6.67 -5.94 5.75
N VAL A 249 -5.65 -5.10 5.59
CA VAL A 249 -5.38 -3.99 6.48
C VAL A 249 -6.04 -2.79 5.87
N ASP A 250 -7.08 -2.29 6.52
CA ASP A 250 -7.63 -1.01 6.14
C ASP A 250 -6.56 0.06 6.41
N GLY A 251 -6.32 0.92 5.41
CA GLY A 251 -5.41 2.05 5.55
C GLY A 251 -5.83 2.97 6.69
N ILE A 252 -4.85 3.65 7.29
CA ILE A 252 -5.11 4.60 8.37
C ILE A 252 -5.33 5.97 7.74
N VAL A 253 -6.51 6.54 7.97
CA VAL A 253 -6.93 7.82 7.39
C VAL A 253 -7.11 8.88 8.48
N ASP A 254 -6.50 10.04 8.26
CA ASP A 254 -6.72 11.24 9.06
C ASP A 254 -7.06 12.44 8.17
N ILE A 255 -7.65 13.50 8.75
CA ILE A 255 -7.97 14.75 8.05
C ILE A 255 -7.42 15.93 8.85
N VAL A 256 -6.47 16.64 8.26
CA VAL A 256 -5.80 17.79 8.86
C VAL A 256 -6.07 19.03 8.01
N LYS A 257 -6.16 20.21 8.65
CA LYS A 257 -6.27 21.48 7.93
C LYS A 257 -4.92 22.15 7.78
N THR A 258 -4.68 22.77 6.63
CA THR A 258 -3.47 23.56 6.40
C THR A 258 -3.45 24.86 7.23
N ASP A 259 -2.28 25.22 7.73
CA ASP A 259 -1.99 26.44 8.48
C ASP A 259 -1.91 27.69 7.58
N ALA A 260 -1.40 28.81 8.10
CA ALA A 260 -1.31 30.06 7.34
C ALA A 260 -0.26 30.02 6.21
N GLU A 261 0.74 29.15 6.35
CA GLU A 261 1.85 28.90 5.44
C GLU A 261 1.53 27.74 4.45
N GLY A 262 0.35 27.13 4.60
CA GLY A 262 -0.15 26.06 3.73
C GLY A 262 0.32 24.68 4.17
N ASN A 263 0.89 24.53 5.37
CA ASN A 263 1.38 23.26 5.87
C ASN A 263 0.30 22.51 6.66
N ALA A 264 0.24 21.19 6.49
CA ALA A 264 -0.48 20.30 7.40
C ALA A 264 0.53 19.30 7.99
N GLU A 265 0.71 19.33 9.30
CA GLU A 265 1.62 18.42 10.02
C GLU A 265 0.86 17.17 10.49
N PHE A 266 1.55 16.03 10.46
CA PHE A 266 1.03 14.74 10.90
C PHE A 266 2.18 13.79 11.28
N SER A 267 1.85 12.66 11.88
CA SER A 267 2.82 11.65 12.30
C SER A 267 2.59 10.34 11.57
N PHE A 268 3.63 9.52 11.51
CA PHE A 268 3.48 8.13 11.11
C PHE A 268 2.55 7.41 12.10
N PRO A 269 1.59 6.59 11.63
CA PRO A 269 0.71 5.89 12.53
C PRO A 269 1.45 4.75 13.22
N GLU A 270 1.49 4.74 14.55
CA GLU A 270 2.02 3.64 15.34
C GLU A 270 1.10 2.41 15.22
N SER A 271 1.32 1.58 14.19
CA SER A 271 0.53 0.38 13.91
C SER A 271 1.44 -0.81 13.65
N ASP A 272 1.17 -1.92 14.34
CA ASP A 272 1.87 -3.20 14.11
C ASP A 272 1.74 -3.66 12.66
N VAL A 273 0.66 -3.25 11.99
CA VAL A 273 0.39 -3.67 10.63
C VAL A 273 1.27 -2.97 9.59
N MET A 274 1.91 -1.86 9.97
CA MET A 274 2.83 -1.11 9.13
C MET A 274 4.31 -1.47 9.40
N LYS A 275 4.61 -2.15 10.51
CA LYS A 275 5.99 -2.47 10.92
C LYS A 275 6.66 -3.41 9.92
N GLY A 276 7.85 -3.04 9.45
CA GLY A 276 8.65 -3.88 8.55
C GLY A 276 8.02 -4.10 7.17
N ARG A 277 6.98 -3.36 6.82
CA ARG A 277 6.32 -3.39 5.51
C ARG A 277 6.54 -2.07 4.80
N PRO A 278 6.67 -2.09 3.46
CA PRO A 278 6.57 -0.85 2.71
C PRO A 278 5.14 -0.29 2.77
N VAL A 279 5.03 1.03 2.91
CA VAL A 279 3.79 1.78 3.10
C VAL A 279 3.79 2.97 2.13
N THR A 280 2.64 3.24 1.53
CA THR A 280 2.41 4.43 0.72
C THR A 280 1.64 5.44 1.56
N LEU A 281 2.23 6.63 1.75
CA LEU A 281 1.52 7.82 2.19
C LEU A 281 0.84 8.43 0.97
N THR A 282 -0.47 8.59 1.00
CA THR A 282 -1.20 9.41 0.04
C THR A 282 -1.79 10.61 0.75
N VAL A 283 -1.42 11.80 0.29
CA VAL A 283 -2.00 13.06 0.71
C VAL A 283 -2.90 13.57 -0.40
N SER A 284 -4.15 13.89 -0.10
CA SER A 284 -5.07 14.47 -1.08
C SER A 284 -5.96 15.54 -0.46
N THR A 285 -6.73 16.26 -1.26
CA THR A 285 -7.92 16.94 -0.71
C THR A 285 -8.85 15.93 -0.03
N ALA A 286 -9.65 16.40 0.92
CA ALA A 286 -10.59 15.57 1.69
C ALA A 286 -12.04 15.66 1.19
N PHE A 287 -12.28 15.96 -0.09
CA PHE A 287 -13.62 16.24 -0.58
C PHE A 287 -14.54 15.01 -0.56
N SER A 288 -13.96 13.81 -0.69
CA SER A 288 -14.71 12.56 -0.65
C SER A 288 -14.78 11.87 0.71
N ALA A 289 -14.44 12.56 1.81
CA ALA A 289 -14.50 12.00 3.16
C ALA A 289 -15.92 11.61 3.63
N SER A 290 -16.97 12.12 2.97
CA SER A 290 -18.37 11.75 3.26
C SER A 290 -18.75 10.39 2.65
N LYS A 291 -19.55 9.60 3.39
CA LYS A 291 -20.09 8.31 2.89
C LYS A 291 -20.92 8.46 1.59
N LEU A 292 -21.48 9.63 1.35
CA LEU A 292 -22.27 9.95 0.15
C LEU A 292 -21.46 10.72 -0.90
N ALA A 293 -20.12 10.72 -0.83
CA ALA A 293 -19.28 11.43 -1.78
C ALA A 293 -19.53 11.01 -3.24
N THR A 294 -19.66 12.00 -4.11
CA THR A 294 -19.95 11.78 -5.53
C THR A 294 -18.72 11.30 -6.31
N SER A 295 -18.94 10.78 -7.50
CA SER A 295 -17.83 10.39 -8.40
C SER A 295 -16.95 11.58 -8.78
N ALA A 296 -17.51 12.79 -8.87
CA ALA A 296 -16.75 14.01 -9.11
C ALA A 296 -15.82 14.35 -7.94
N MET A 297 -16.33 14.29 -6.69
CA MET A 297 -15.52 14.54 -5.50
C MET A 297 -14.33 13.58 -5.39
N ARG A 298 -14.55 12.29 -5.66
CA ARG A 298 -13.47 11.28 -5.68
C ARG A 298 -12.44 11.57 -6.77
N LYS A 299 -12.88 12.03 -7.95
CA LYS A 299 -11.97 12.45 -9.04
C LYS A 299 -11.18 13.70 -8.68
N PHE A 300 -11.76 14.63 -7.94
CA PHE A 300 -11.05 15.82 -7.48
C PHE A 300 -9.94 15.41 -6.50
N ASP A 301 -10.25 14.59 -5.49
CA ASP A 301 -9.22 14.09 -4.57
C ASP A 301 -8.07 13.39 -5.29
N ALA A 302 -8.36 12.57 -6.31
CA ALA A 302 -7.32 11.89 -7.09
C ALA A 302 -6.51 12.82 -8.02
N ARG A 303 -7.01 14.02 -8.34
CA ARG A 303 -6.29 15.03 -9.16
C ARG A 303 -5.46 15.98 -8.30
N SER A 304 -5.88 16.20 -7.06
CA SER A 304 -5.16 16.98 -6.05
C SER A 304 -4.60 16.04 -4.98
N SER A 305 -3.68 15.17 -5.40
CA SER A 305 -2.96 14.26 -4.52
C SER A 305 -1.47 14.24 -4.79
N ALA A 306 -0.70 13.92 -3.76
CA ALA A 306 0.69 13.50 -3.84
C ALA A 306 0.86 12.24 -3.01
N ASP A 307 1.76 11.36 -3.42
CA ASP A 307 2.09 10.15 -2.69
C ASP A 307 3.59 10.03 -2.50
N GLU A 308 4.02 9.40 -1.41
CA GLU A 308 5.40 8.97 -1.21
C GLU A 308 5.44 7.60 -0.53
N ASN A 309 6.52 6.85 -0.77
CA ASN A 309 6.70 5.50 -0.25
C ASN A 309 7.72 5.47 0.88
N TYR A 310 7.40 4.72 1.93
CA TYR A 310 8.22 4.63 3.13
C TYR A 310 8.33 3.19 3.61
N ILE A 311 9.38 2.90 4.36
CA ILE A 311 9.47 1.71 5.21
C ILE A 311 9.66 2.15 6.65
N PHE A 312 8.80 1.63 7.53
CA PHE A 312 8.90 1.89 8.96
C PHE A 312 9.84 0.90 9.63
N VAL A 313 10.98 1.42 10.08
CA VAL A 313 11.97 0.66 10.84
C VAL A 313 11.88 1.09 12.30
N THR A 314 11.56 0.14 13.18
CA THR A 314 11.55 0.40 14.63
C THR A 314 12.97 0.36 15.18
N GLU A 315 13.24 1.08 16.27
CA GLU A 315 14.57 1.12 16.91
C GLU A 315 15.02 -0.27 17.43
N ASP A 316 14.06 -1.14 17.74
CA ASP A 316 14.24 -2.54 18.15
C ASP A 316 14.21 -3.54 16.98
N SER A 317 14.11 -3.04 15.74
CA SER A 317 14.09 -3.88 14.55
C SER A 317 15.45 -4.55 14.35
N GLU A 318 15.44 -5.88 14.16
CA GLU A 318 16.61 -6.60 13.65
C GLU A 318 16.90 -6.23 12.18
N SER A 319 16.00 -5.48 11.52
CA SER A 319 16.21 -4.98 10.16
C SER A 319 17.35 -3.97 10.15
N TYR A 320 18.35 -4.19 9.31
CA TYR A 320 19.56 -3.35 9.17
C TYR A 320 20.57 -3.41 10.33
N LYS A 321 20.39 -4.35 11.28
CA LYS A 321 21.37 -4.57 12.35
C LYS A 321 22.72 -4.99 11.80
N THR A 322 23.79 -4.41 12.32
CA THR A 322 25.18 -4.73 11.97
C THR A 322 25.95 -5.24 13.18
N VAL A 323 27.09 -5.90 12.93
CA VAL A 323 28.05 -6.34 13.95
C VAL A 323 29.44 -5.83 13.60
N MET A 324 30.13 -5.26 14.58
CA MET A 324 31.50 -4.77 14.45
C MET A 324 32.48 -5.91 14.19
N VAL A 325 33.34 -5.74 13.19
CA VAL A 325 34.49 -6.59 12.90
C VAL A 325 35.75 -5.76 13.09
N GLU A 326 36.53 -6.14 14.11
CA GLU A 326 37.73 -5.39 14.51
C GLU A 326 38.81 -5.42 13.41
N ALA A 327 39.57 -4.32 13.32
CA ALA A 327 40.73 -4.23 12.46
C ALA A 327 41.79 -5.27 12.82
N GLY A 328 42.62 -5.66 11.86
CA GLY A 328 43.80 -6.48 12.08
C GLY A 328 43.92 -7.67 11.15
N ASP A 329 44.98 -8.42 11.38
CA ASP A 329 45.38 -9.56 10.58
C ASP A 329 44.47 -10.77 10.81
N PHE A 330 44.17 -11.51 9.74
CA PHE A 330 43.57 -12.82 9.83
C PHE A 330 44.08 -13.73 8.71
N GLU A 331 43.96 -15.04 8.94
CA GLU A 331 44.29 -16.06 7.96
C GLU A 331 43.03 -16.36 7.11
N ALA A 332 43.07 -15.93 5.85
CA ALA A 332 42.06 -16.20 4.83
C ALA A 332 42.37 -17.50 4.09
N GLY A 333 41.35 -18.10 3.47
CA GLY A 333 41.45 -19.34 2.71
C GLY A 333 41.25 -20.59 3.57
N ALA A 334 41.59 -21.74 3.01
CA ALA A 334 41.41 -23.03 3.65
C ALA A 334 42.27 -23.18 4.90
N ILE A 335 41.68 -23.77 5.93
CA ILE A 335 42.39 -24.07 7.18
C ILE A 335 42.98 -25.47 7.17
N ASP A 336 43.89 -25.72 8.09
CA ASP A 336 44.44 -27.06 8.33
C ASP A 336 43.31 -28.03 8.70
N GLY A 337 43.17 -29.11 7.93
CA GLY A 337 42.13 -30.12 8.12
C GLY A 337 40.95 -30.03 7.15
N ASP A 338 40.82 -28.94 6.37
CA ASP A 338 39.86 -28.88 5.28
C ASP A 338 40.33 -29.68 4.05
N ARG A 339 40.04 -30.99 4.07
CA ARG A 339 40.43 -31.93 3.00
C ARG A 339 39.64 -31.74 1.70
N LYS A 340 38.68 -30.81 1.66
CA LYS A 340 37.86 -30.54 0.47
C LYS A 340 38.30 -29.28 -0.27
N ALA A 341 39.25 -28.51 0.28
CA ALA A 341 39.78 -27.32 -0.35
C ALA A 341 40.70 -27.67 -1.52
N GLY A 342 40.61 -26.88 -2.58
CA GLY A 342 41.51 -26.92 -3.71
C GLY A 342 42.60 -25.85 -3.59
N SER A 343 43.34 -25.67 -4.68
CA SER A 343 44.41 -24.67 -4.76
C SER A 343 43.90 -23.23 -4.82
N LYS A 344 42.66 -23.01 -5.27
CA LYS A 344 42.06 -21.66 -5.35
C LYS A 344 41.71 -21.10 -3.97
N GLU A 345 41.52 -21.97 -2.99
CA GLU A 345 41.26 -21.62 -1.59
C GLU A 345 42.55 -21.62 -0.75
N ALA A 346 43.72 -21.37 -1.34
CA ALA A 346 44.99 -21.41 -0.61
C ALA A 346 45.02 -20.40 0.55
N LYS A 347 45.58 -20.86 1.68
CA LYS A 347 45.74 -20.05 2.89
C LYS A 347 46.69 -18.87 2.66
N HIS A 348 46.31 -17.68 3.12
CA HIS A 348 47.13 -16.47 3.06
C HIS A 348 46.73 -15.46 4.15
N THR A 349 47.67 -14.62 4.58
CA THR A 349 47.43 -13.58 5.59
C THR A 349 46.88 -12.32 4.93
N VAL A 350 45.82 -11.75 5.50
CA VAL A 350 45.20 -10.50 5.05
C VAL A 350 45.04 -9.56 6.24
N THR A 351 45.40 -8.30 6.06
CA THR A 351 45.16 -7.22 7.03
C THR A 351 43.95 -6.41 6.58
N LEU A 352 42.92 -6.31 7.42
CA LEU A 352 41.71 -5.52 7.15
C LEU A 352 41.53 -4.40 8.17
N SER A 353 41.01 -3.26 7.72
CA SER A 353 40.47 -2.22 8.60
C SER A 353 39.23 -2.72 9.34
N ALA A 354 38.77 -1.96 10.35
CA ALA A 354 37.51 -2.25 11.01
C ALA A 354 36.33 -1.90 10.09
N TYR A 355 35.27 -2.68 10.16
CA TYR A 355 34.00 -2.47 9.44
C TYR A 355 32.87 -3.11 10.25
N GLU A 356 31.63 -2.75 9.98
CA GLU A 356 30.49 -3.50 10.48
C GLU A 356 29.88 -4.36 9.36
N MET A 357 29.36 -5.54 9.69
CA MET A 357 28.67 -6.40 8.73
C MET A 357 27.20 -6.57 9.10
N SER A 358 26.30 -6.47 8.11
CA SER A 358 24.88 -6.81 8.30
C SER A 358 24.72 -8.22 8.87
N VAL A 359 23.88 -8.35 9.90
CA VAL A 359 23.64 -9.60 10.62
C VAL A 359 23.10 -10.71 9.71
N SER A 360 22.28 -10.35 8.72
CA SER A 360 21.70 -11.28 7.75
C SER A 360 21.86 -10.74 6.32
N PRO A 361 21.60 -11.57 5.29
CA PRO A 361 21.39 -11.10 3.94
C PRO A 361 20.24 -10.09 3.86
N VAL A 362 20.25 -9.25 2.82
CA VAL A 362 19.15 -8.33 2.51
C VAL A 362 17.91 -9.13 2.15
N THR A 363 16.77 -8.79 2.77
CA THR A 363 15.50 -9.49 2.59
C THR A 363 14.65 -8.90 1.46
N ASN A 364 13.64 -9.65 1.00
CA ASN A 364 12.65 -9.16 0.04
C ASN A 364 11.91 -7.92 0.55
N ALA A 365 11.57 -7.84 1.84
CA ALA A 365 10.92 -6.66 2.42
C ALA A 365 11.83 -5.42 2.37
N GLN A 366 13.10 -5.59 2.72
CA GLN A 366 14.10 -4.52 2.65
C GLN A 366 14.35 -4.07 1.21
N TYR A 367 14.42 -4.99 0.25
CA TYR A 367 14.62 -4.67 -1.16
C TYR A 367 13.37 -4.05 -1.81
N ALA A 368 12.17 -4.49 -1.42
CA ALA A 368 10.93 -3.88 -1.89
C ALA A 368 10.81 -2.40 -1.47
N ALA A 369 11.33 -2.03 -0.29
CA ALA A 369 11.41 -0.64 0.13
C ALA A 369 12.27 0.20 -0.82
N PHE A 370 13.42 -0.33 -1.25
CA PHE A 370 14.27 0.31 -2.26
C PHE A 370 13.51 0.53 -3.57
N ILE A 371 12.93 -0.55 -4.13
CA ILE A 371 12.18 -0.49 -5.40
C ILE A 371 11.05 0.54 -5.37
N LEU A 372 10.31 0.62 -4.26
CA LEU A 372 9.24 1.61 -4.09
C LEU A 372 9.76 3.03 -3.91
N ALA A 373 10.87 3.21 -3.19
CA ALA A 373 11.47 4.53 -2.97
C ALA A 373 11.98 5.12 -4.28
N ILE A 374 12.60 4.31 -5.15
CA ILE A 374 13.07 4.74 -6.48
C ILE A 374 11.98 4.70 -7.56
N ARG A 375 10.75 4.28 -7.22
CA ARG A 375 9.61 4.11 -8.12
C ARG A 375 9.95 3.25 -9.35
N SER A 376 10.71 2.17 -9.15
CA SER A 376 11.07 1.25 -10.24
C SER A 376 9.85 0.49 -10.74
N GLU A 377 9.70 0.41 -12.06
CA GLU A 377 8.72 -0.45 -12.73
C GLU A 377 9.22 -1.89 -12.86
N GLU A 378 10.52 -2.12 -12.64
CA GLU A 378 11.17 -3.41 -12.70
C GLU A 378 11.35 -4.01 -11.29
N TYR A 379 11.04 -5.30 -11.18
CA TYR A 379 11.22 -6.10 -9.98
C TYR A 379 12.32 -7.15 -10.21
N PRO A 380 12.97 -7.67 -9.15
CA PRO A 380 13.87 -8.81 -9.27
C PRO A 380 13.21 -9.98 -9.99
N GLU A 381 13.98 -10.71 -10.80
CA GLU A 381 13.49 -11.69 -11.78
C GLU A 381 12.51 -12.72 -11.19
N PHE A 382 12.74 -13.11 -9.94
CA PHE A 382 12.00 -14.17 -9.25
C PHE A 382 10.96 -13.67 -8.24
N MET A 383 10.82 -12.35 -8.05
CA MET A 383 9.96 -11.78 -6.99
C MET A 383 8.46 -12.05 -7.22
N SER A 384 8.05 -12.43 -8.43
CA SER A 384 6.66 -12.86 -8.69
C SER A 384 6.36 -14.31 -8.27
N ASN A 385 7.39 -15.11 -7.94
CA ASN A 385 7.21 -16.49 -7.56
C ASN A 385 6.88 -16.61 -6.05
N PRO A 386 5.74 -17.22 -5.67
CA PRO A 386 5.35 -17.40 -4.27
C PRO A 386 6.33 -18.18 -3.39
N GLU A 387 7.22 -18.98 -3.98
CA GLU A 387 8.26 -19.71 -3.24
C GLU A 387 9.47 -18.84 -2.86
N TYR A 388 9.62 -17.67 -3.50
CA TYR A 388 10.81 -16.81 -3.43
C TYR A 388 10.53 -15.39 -2.97
N ASN A 389 9.26 -15.04 -2.73
CA ASN A 389 8.82 -13.67 -2.51
C ASN A 389 8.34 -13.38 -1.08
N LYS A 390 8.64 -14.26 -0.12
CA LYS A 390 8.28 -14.02 1.27
C LYS A 390 9.11 -12.88 1.83
N ALA A 391 8.47 -12.00 2.60
CA ALA A 391 9.06 -10.78 3.15
C ALA A 391 10.42 -11.01 3.83
N ASN A 392 10.52 -12.08 4.63
CA ASN A 392 11.72 -12.39 5.41
C ASN A 392 12.70 -13.35 4.70
N GLN A 393 12.46 -13.73 3.44
CA GLN A 393 13.46 -14.45 2.64
C GLN A 393 14.53 -13.47 2.13
N PRO A 394 15.78 -13.94 1.93
CA PRO A 394 16.78 -13.14 1.23
C PRO A 394 16.31 -12.80 -0.18
N VAL A 395 16.58 -11.58 -0.63
CA VAL A 395 16.33 -11.21 -2.02
C VAL A 395 17.26 -11.97 -2.95
N ILE A 396 16.72 -12.46 -4.05
CA ILE A 396 17.42 -13.18 -5.12
C ILE A 396 16.93 -12.68 -6.49
N GLY A 397 17.61 -13.05 -7.58
CA GLY A 397 17.30 -12.54 -8.91
C GLY A 397 17.71 -11.08 -9.09
N VAL A 398 18.79 -10.69 -8.40
CA VAL A 398 19.40 -9.36 -8.45
C VAL A 398 20.83 -9.49 -8.99
N SER A 399 21.21 -8.55 -9.86
CA SER A 399 22.57 -8.47 -10.41
C SER A 399 23.56 -7.90 -9.39
N PHE A 400 24.86 -7.92 -9.71
CA PHE A 400 25.86 -7.23 -8.90
C PHE A 400 25.61 -5.71 -8.86
N ASP A 401 25.18 -5.13 -9.98
CA ASP A 401 24.89 -3.70 -10.08
C ASP A 401 23.62 -3.34 -9.28
N ASP A 402 22.57 -4.16 -9.36
CA ASP A 402 21.35 -4.02 -8.55
C ASP A 402 21.68 -3.98 -7.04
N ALA A 403 22.59 -4.85 -6.59
CA ALA A 403 23.03 -4.91 -5.20
C ALA A 403 23.85 -3.67 -4.78
N ASN A 404 24.67 -3.11 -5.67
CA ASN A 404 25.39 -1.86 -5.41
C ASN A 404 24.47 -0.64 -5.42
N GLU A 405 23.47 -0.59 -6.30
CA GLU A 405 22.46 0.46 -6.31
C GLU A 405 21.66 0.46 -5.00
N TYR A 406 21.30 -0.72 -4.50
CA TYR A 406 20.70 -0.86 -3.18
C TYR A 406 21.62 -0.33 -2.07
N ALA A 407 22.91 -0.69 -2.08
CA ALA A 407 23.87 -0.23 -1.08
C ALA A 407 24.04 1.30 -1.11
N LYS A 408 24.09 1.89 -2.30
CA LYS A 408 24.15 3.34 -2.50
C LYS A 408 22.89 4.02 -1.97
N TRP A 409 21.72 3.51 -2.33
CA TRP A 409 20.45 4.02 -1.81
C TRP A 409 20.41 3.97 -0.28
N LEU A 410 20.79 2.83 0.32
CA LEU A 410 20.82 2.72 1.79
C LEU A 410 21.80 3.72 2.43
N SER A 411 22.92 3.99 1.76
CA SER A 411 23.88 5.00 2.20
C SER A 411 23.28 6.41 2.21
N GLU A 412 22.55 6.76 1.15
CA GLU A 412 21.84 8.04 1.04
C GLU A 412 20.73 8.17 2.10
N GLN A 413 20.02 7.08 2.40
CA GLN A 413 18.92 7.06 3.36
C GLN A 413 19.38 7.19 4.82
N THR A 414 20.55 6.64 5.14
CA THR A 414 21.05 6.56 6.54
C THR A 414 22.14 7.58 6.86
N GLY A 415 22.84 8.10 5.84
CA GLY A 415 24.02 8.94 6.01
C GLY A 415 25.28 8.17 6.44
N ASP A 416 25.23 6.84 6.46
CA ASP A 416 26.38 5.95 6.63
C ASP A 416 26.84 5.40 5.28
N THR A 417 28.10 4.93 5.18
CA THR A 417 28.60 4.33 3.94
C THR A 417 28.37 2.83 3.96
N TYR A 418 27.47 2.36 3.10
CA TYR A 418 27.22 0.94 2.85
C TYR A 418 27.78 0.49 1.49
N ARG A 419 28.32 -0.72 1.46
CA ARG A 419 28.82 -1.37 0.25
C ARG A 419 28.74 -2.88 0.35
N LEU A 420 28.96 -3.58 -0.77
CA LEU A 420 29.21 -5.01 -0.74
C LEU A 420 30.54 -5.30 -0.01
N PRO A 421 30.64 -6.42 0.73
CA PRO A 421 31.90 -6.85 1.33
C PRO A 421 32.89 -7.26 0.24
N THR A 422 34.19 -7.16 0.52
CA THR A 422 35.20 -7.98 -0.16
C THR A 422 35.05 -9.44 0.26
N ALA A 423 35.57 -10.38 -0.54
CA ALA A 423 35.57 -11.81 -0.19
C ALA A 423 36.30 -12.07 1.13
N GLU A 424 37.35 -11.31 1.40
CA GLU A 424 38.16 -11.37 2.62
C GLU A 424 37.41 -10.81 3.84
N GLU A 425 36.73 -9.67 3.70
CA GLU A 425 35.85 -9.14 4.76
C GLU A 425 34.72 -10.10 5.08
N TRP A 426 34.10 -10.69 4.05
CA TRP A 426 33.08 -11.72 4.23
C TRP A 426 33.62 -12.90 5.03
N GLU A 427 34.81 -13.39 4.66
CA GLU A 427 35.43 -14.55 5.30
C GLU A 427 35.86 -14.30 6.74
N LYS A 428 36.49 -13.15 7.02
CA LYS A 428 36.87 -12.77 8.39
C LYS A 428 35.64 -12.71 9.30
N ALA A 429 34.55 -12.14 8.81
CA ALA A 429 33.30 -12.07 9.54
C ALA A 429 32.67 -13.45 9.74
N ALA A 430 32.67 -14.31 8.72
CA ALA A 430 32.13 -15.67 8.80
C ALA A 430 32.84 -16.50 9.89
N ARG A 431 34.16 -16.31 10.03
CA ARG A 431 35.01 -16.97 11.03
C ARG A 431 34.79 -16.49 12.45
N ALA A 432 34.33 -15.25 12.65
CA ALA A 432 34.12 -14.66 13.98
C ALA A 432 35.32 -14.82 14.95
N GLY A 433 36.54 -14.70 14.43
CA GLY A 433 37.78 -14.87 15.20
C GLY A 433 38.28 -16.31 15.37
N GLU A 434 37.57 -17.30 14.79
CA GLU A 434 37.94 -18.72 14.88
C GLU A 434 38.52 -19.28 13.57
N GLN A 435 39.35 -20.33 13.70
CA GLN A 435 39.89 -21.08 12.56
C GLN A 435 39.04 -22.34 12.33
N VAL A 436 37.87 -22.14 11.72
CA VAL A 436 36.85 -23.18 11.50
C VAL A 436 36.46 -23.35 10.03
N ILE A 437 35.97 -24.53 9.65
CA ILE A 437 35.54 -24.85 8.27
C ILE A 437 34.18 -24.21 7.94
N TYR A 438 33.26 -24.21 8.89
CA TYR A 438 31.92 -23.65 8.80
C TYR A 438 31.71 -22.60 9.91
N PRO A 439 30.71 -21.70 9.79
CA PRO A 439 30.43 -20.66 10.79
C PRO A 439 30.16 -21.21 12.20
N TRP A 440 29.65 -22.44 12.29
CA TRP A 440 29.34 -23.15 13.54
C TRP A 440 30.43 -24.13 13.98
N GLY A 441 31.58 -24.17 13.31
CA GLY A 441 32.69 -25.07 13.64
C GLY A 441 33.11 -26.00 12.50
N ASN A 442 33.70 -27.14 12.85
CA ASN A 442 34.33 -28.05 11.89
C ASN A 442 33.44 -29.23 11.46
N ASP A 443 32.28 -29.38 12.10
CA ASP A 443 31.36 -30.46 11.79
C ASP A 443 30.59 -30.17 10.50
N VAL A 444 30.65 -31.14 9.57
CA VAL A 444 29.86 -31.12 8.34
C VAL A 444 28.38 -30.92 8.69
N PRO A 445 27.66 -30.01 8.01
CA PRO A 445 26.27 -29.73 8.31
C PRO A 445 25.46 -31.03 8.27
N SER A 446 24.85 -31.34 9.41
CA SER A 446 24.10 -32.57 9.62
C SER A 446 22.82 -32.26 10.38
N LYS A 447 21.85 -33.18 10.33
CA LYS A 447 20.60 -33.09 11.10
C LYS A 447 19.72 -31.85 10.79
N LYS A 448 19.92 -31.21 9.63
CA LYS A 448 19.04 -30.15 9.11
C LYS A 448 18.93 -28.90 10.00
N LYS A 449 19.92 -28.64 10.85
CA LYS A 449 19.86 -27.62 11.91
C LYS A 449 20.73 -26.39 11.66
N ASN A 450 21.80 -26.53 10.89
CA ASN A 450 22.82 -25.49 10.75
C ASN A 450 22.62 -24.55 9.56
N ALA A 451 22.01 -25.00 8.46
CA ALA A 451 21.93 -24.18 7.24
C ALA A 451 20.82 -24.67 6.30
N ASN A 452 20.35 -23.80 5.42
CA ASN A 452 19.52 -24.19 4.28
C ASN A 452 20.41 -24.59 3.09
N TYR A 453 20.34 -25.84 2.64
CA TYR A 453 21.17 -26.37 1.56
C TYR A 453 20.48 -27.56 0.90
N ASN A 454 20.98 -27.99 -0.26
CA ASN A 454 20.42 -29.13 -0.97
C ASN A 454 20.57 -30.40 -0.14
N LYS A 455 19.49 -31.17 -0.03
CA LYS A 455 19.30 -32.33 0.87
C LYS A 455 18.98 -32.00 2.34
N ASN A 456 18.91 -30.74 2.75
CA ASN A 456 18.27 -30.39 4.02
C ASN A 456 16.76 -30.74 3.97
N GLY A 457 16.08 -30.34 2.89
CA GLY A 457 14.68 -30.73 2.63
C GLY A 457 13.64 -30.10 3.57
N LYS A 458 14.00 -29.01 4.28
CA LYS A 458 13.07 -28.20 5.09
C LYS A 458 12.38 -27.11 4.26
N PHE A 459 13.06 -26.58 3.24
CA PHE A 459 12.56 -25.53 2.34
C PHE A 459 12.76 -25.94 0.87
N LYS A 460 11.94 -25.38 -0.02
CA LYS A 460 12.01 -25.59 -1.48
C LYS A 460 12.69 -24.44 -2.24
N GLY A 461 13.13 -23.43 -1.52
CA GLY A 461 13.82 -22.25 -1.97
C GLY A 461 14.59 -21.65 -0.80
N PRO A 462 14.96 -20.35 -0.86
CA PRO A 462 15.52 -19.66 0.28
C PRO A 462 14.61 -19.77 1.50
N SER A 463 15.20 -19.89 2.68
CA SER A 463 14.48 -19.88 3.95
C SER A 463 14.33 -18.45 4.46
N PRO A 464 13.37 -18.16 5.35
CA PRO A 464 13.42 -16.94 6.13
C PRO A 464 14.80 -16.78 6.78
N VAL A 465 15.32 -15.56 6.80
CA VAL A 465 16.63 -15.27 7.40
C VAL A 465 16.64 -15.68 8.87
N GLY A 466 17.72 -16.31 9.31
CA GLY A 466 17.87 -16.80 10.69
C GLY A 466 17.06 -18.05 11.04
N ALA A 467 16.46 -18.76 10.08
CA ALA A 467 15.69 -19.98 10.34
C ALA A 467 16.52 -21.18 10.90
N PHE A 468 17.84 -21.02 11.02
CA PHE A 468 18.81 -22.01 11.48
C PHE A 468 19.73 -21.42 12.56
N GLU A 469 19.21 -21.25 13.78
CA GLU A 469 19.95 -20.64 14.90
C GLU A 469 21.25 -21.39 15.27
N GLU A 470 21.27 -22.73 15.15
CA GLU A 470 22.47 -23.56 15.37
C GLU A 470 23.54 -23.36 14.26
N GLY A 471 23.24 -22.55 13.25
CA GLY A 471 24.13 -22.14 12.17
C GLY A 471 24.83 -20.80 12.39
N ASN A 472 24.40 -20.03 13.38
CA ASN A 472 24.97 -18.70 13.63
C ASN A 472 26.41 -18.86 14.13
N ASN A 473 27.29 -17.93 13.73
CA ASN A 473 28.65 -17.91 14.26
C ASN A 473 28.72 -17.26 15.66
N ALA A 474 29.92 -17.23 16.25
CA ALA A 474 30.15 -16.68 17.58
C ALA A 474 29.78 -15.19 17.74
N TRP A 475 29.64 -14.45 16.64
CA TRP A 475 29.23 -13.05 16.62
C TRP A 475 27.73 -12.86 16.34
N GLY A 476 26.98 -13.95 16.15
CA GLY A 476 25.56 -13.92 15.87
C GLY A 476 25.20 -13.59 14.42
N LEU A 477 26.16 -13.60 13.49
CA LEU A 477 25.87 -13.48 12.06
C LEU A 477 25.09 -14.71 11.61
N LYS A 478 23.98 -14.46 10.91
CA LYS A 478 23.02 -15.45 10.44
C LYS A 478 23.30 -15.79 8.99
N ASP A 479 23.03 -17.04 8.63
CA ASP A 479 23.07 -17.55 7.25
C ASP A 479 24.39 -17.27 6.52
N MET A 480 25.54 -17.22 7.23
CA MET A 480 26.86 -17.13 6.59
C MET A 480 27.19 -18.38 5.75
N SER A 481 26.44 -19.46 5.91
CA SER A 481 26.60 -20.69 5.11
C SER A 481 25.23 -21.20 4.69
N GLY A 482 25.05 -21.39 3.38
CA GLY A 482 23.78 -21.80 2.78
C GLY A 482 22.80 -20.64 2.61
N ASN A 483 21.54 -20.98 2.38
CA ASN A 483 20.47 -20.06 1.98
C ASN A 483 20.74 -19.44 0.61
N VAL A 484 21.64 -18.47 0.47
CA VAL A 484 22.00 -17.86 -0.81
C VAL A 484 23.51 -17.65 -0.89
N TRP A 485 24.06 -17.78 -2.10
CA TRP A 485 25.35 -17.17 -2.42
C TRP A 485 25.25 -15.66 -2.25
N GLU A 486 26.31 -15.02 -1.79
CA GLU A 486 26.31 -13.58 -1.55
C GLU A 486 27.33 -12.86 -2.40
N TRP A 487 26.88 -11.83 -3.12
CA TRP A 487 27.75 -10.93 -3.89
C TRP A 487 28.84 -10.30 -3.02
N THR A 488 30.07 -10.30 -3.54
CA THR A 488 31.20 -9.55 -2.98
C THR A 488 31.78 -8.62 -4.03
N SER A 489 32.50 -7.58 -3.60
CA SER A 489 33.19 -6.65 -4.50
C SER A 489 34.49 -7.20 -5.08
N SER A 490 34.97 -8.36 -4.60
CA SER A 490 36.23 -8.95 -5.05
C SER A 490 36.09 -9.57 -6.45
N GLU A 491 37.03 -9.23 -7.32
CA GLU A 491 37.21 -9.92 -8.60
C GLU A 491 38.03 -11.20 -8.38
N PHE A 492 37.81 -12.22 -9.20
CA PHE A 492 38.72 -13.37 -9.25
C PHE A 492 39.41 -13.38 -10.61
N VAL A 493 40.69 -13.00 -10.62
CA VAL A 493 41.52 -13.08 -11.81
C VAL A 493 42.32 -14.37 -11.75
N THR A 494 42.01 -15.33 -12.62
CA THR A 494 42.86 -16.50 -12.82
C THR A 494 44.14 -16.07 -13.56
N GLU A 495 45.31 -16.44 -13.04
CA GLU A 495 46.57 -16.23 -13.74
C GLU A 495 46.52 -16.88 -15.14
N GLY A 496 46.69 -16.06 -16.18
CA GLY A 496 46.67 -16.51 -17.58
C GLY A 496 45.28 -16.60 -18.22
N ALA A 497 44.22 -16.08 -17.58
CA ALA A 497 42.95 -15.89 -18.28
C ALA A 497 43.07 -14.79 -19.35
N GLU A 498 42.51 -15.08 -20.53
CA GLU A 498 42.27 -14.07 -21.55
C GLU A 498 41.37 -12.97 -20.97
N PRO A 499 41.54 -11.70 -21.37
CA PRO A 499 40.63 -10.63 -20.99
C PRO A 499 39.19 -11.05 -21.32
N SER A 500 38.27 -10.81 -20.40
CA SER A 500 36.85 -11.00 -20.70
C SER A 500 36.43 -10.11 -21.87
N GLU A 501 35.38 -10.50 -22.60
CA GLU A 501 34.78 -9.64 -23.62
C GLU A 501 34.45 -8.26 -23.00
N GLU A 502 34.63 -7.18 -23.76
CA GLU A 502 34.34 -5.83 -23.28
C GLU A 502 32.91 -5.76 -22.70
N GLY A 503 32.82 -5.50 -21.38
CA GLY A 503 31.55 -5.37 -20.68
C GLY A 503 31.09 -6.60 -19.88
N VAL A 504 31.78 -7.74 -19.96
CA VAL A 504 31.51 -8.91 -19.10
C VAL A 504 32.54 -8.94 -17.98
N SER A 505 32.11 -8.75 -16.73
CA SER A 505 32.98 -8.90 -15.56
C SER A 505 32.41 -9.94 -14.61
N SER A 506 33.24 -10.61 -13.83
CA SER A 506 32.80 -11.58 -12.83
C SER A 506 33.19 -11.14 -11.44
N ARG A 507 32.38 -11.52 -10.46
CA ARG A 507 32.64 -11.26 -9.03
C ARG A 507 32.62 -12.56 -8.25
N VAL A 508 33.40 -12.58 -7.19
CA VAL A 508 33.37 -13.66 -6.21
C VAL A 508 32.03 -13.62 -5.47
N VAL A 509 31.41 -14.78 -5.31
CA VAL A 509 30.31 -15.00 -4.37
C VAL A 509 30.72 -16.00 -3.30
N LYS A 510 30.25 -15.80 -2.07
CA LYS A 510 30.60 -16.60 -0.87
C LYS A 510 29.38 -17.25 -0.22
N GLY A 511 29.60 -18.28 0.61
CA GLY A 511 28.59 -18.85 1.52
C GLY A 511 27.85 -20.12 1.06
N GLY A 512 27.69 -20.35 -0.25
CA GLY A 512 26.87 -21.45 -0.75
C GLY A 512 25.37 -21.19 -0.67
N SER A 513 24.56 -21.91 -1.44
CA SER A 513 23.12 -21.68 -1.51
C SER A 513 22.25 -22.85 -1.02
N TRP A 514 20.95 -22.62 -1.02
CA TRP A 514 19.92 -23.64 -0.82
C TRP A 514 19.96 -24.77 -1.88
N MET A 515 20.63 -24.57 -3.02
CA MET A 515 20.80 -25.57 -4.09
C MET A 515 22.10 -26.38 -3.99
N ASP A 516 23.02 -25.99 -3.11
CA ASP A 516 24.34 -26.60 -3.02
C ASP A 516 24.49 -27.67 -1.93
N GLY A 517 25.54 -28.47 -2.03
CA GLY A 517 25.84 -29.50 -1.05
C GLY A 517 26.65 -29.00 0.16
N PRO A 518 26.80 -29.84 1.20
CA PRO A 518 27.61 -29.52 2.39
C PRO A 518 29.06 -29.07 2.13
N VAL A 519 29.64 -29.49 1.01
CA VAL A 519 31.02 -29.13 0.64
C VAL A 519 31.08 -27.67 0.19
N ASP A 520 30.02 -27.16 -0.40
CA ASP A 520 30.00 -25.83 -0.98
C ASP A 520 29.76 -24.74 0.08
N LEU A 521 29.26 -25.14 1.26
CA LEU A 521 28.96 -24.24 2.38
C LEU A 521 30.19 -23.85 3.22
N ARG A 522 31.38 -24.34 2.89
CA ARG A 522 32.60 -24.05 3.66
C ARG A 522 32.95 -22.57 3.52
N ILE A 523 33.42 -21.96 4.60
CA ILE A 523 33.74 -20.53 4.65
C ILE A 523 34.70 -20.11 3.51
N SER A 524 35.75 -20.91 3.28
CA SER A 524 36.78 -20.61 2.26
C SER A 524 36.30 -20.86 0.83
N ASN A 525 35.20 -21.60 0.64
CA ASN A 525 34.69 -21.89 -0.69
C ASN A 525 34.10 -20.64 -1.35
N PHE A 526 34.23 -20.57 -2.67
CA PHE A 526 33.68 -19.51 -3.48
C PHE A 526 33.48 -19.98 -4.92
N LYS A 527 32.62 -19.25 -5.65
CA LYS A 527 32.54 -19.31 -7.11
C LYS A 527 32.55 -17.90 -7.69
N THR A 528 32.71 -17.82 -9.00
CA THR A 528 32.61 -16.58 -9.76
C THR A 528 31.29 -16.55 -10.52
N VAL A 529 30.62 -15.41 -10.50
CA VAL A 529 29.36 -15.18 -11.22
C VAL A 529 29.50 -13.90 -12.03
N GLU A 530 28.98 -13.89 -13.26
CA GLU A 530 28.99 -12.71 -14.12
C GLU A 530 28.14 -11.60 -13.51
N THR A 531 28.61 -10.34 -13.57
CA THR A 531 27.96 -9.21 -12.88
C THR A 531 26.55 -8.92 -13.36
N THR A 532 26.20 -9.33 -14.58
CA THR A 532 24.88 -9.18 -15.19
C THR A 532 23.92 -10.32 -14.86
N GLU A 533 24.40 -11.43 -14.27
CA GLU A 533 23.59 -12.60 -13.98
C GLU A 533 22.61 -12.32 -12.83
N LYS A 534 21.33 -12.65 -13.04
CA LYS A 534 20.26 -12.57 -12.03
C LYS A 534 19.84 -13.98 -11.64
N SER A 535 20.53 -14.56 -10.66
CA SER A 535 20.36 -15.97 -10.27
C SER A 535 19.36 -16.17 -9.14
N ASN A 536 18.66 -17.31 -9.12
CA ASN A 536 17.70 -17.67 -8.07
C ASN A 536 18.35 -18.22 -6.79
N GLU A 537 19.68 -18.18 -6.72
CA GLU A 537 20.46 -18.58 -5.55
C GLU A 537 21.48 -17.54 -5.12
N VAL A 538 21.57 -16.39 -5.81
CA VAL A 538 22.50 -15.32 -5.46
C VAL A 538 21.70 -14.13 -4.93
N GLY A 539 22.02 -13.76 -3.70
CA GLY A 539 21.60 -12.53 -3.04
C GLY A 539 22.82 -11.74 -2.57
N PHE A 540 22.68 -10.98 -1.50
CA PHE A 540 23.80 -10.22 -0.95
C PHE A 540 23.57 -9.80 0.51
N ARG A 541 24.67 -9.46 1.18
CA ARG A 541 24.68 -8.71 2.43
C ARG A 541 25.59 -7.50 2.28
N LEU A 542 25.52 -6.58 3.24
CA LEU A 542 26.29 -5.34 3.21
C LEU A 542 27.31 -5.29 4.33
N VAL A 543 28.32 -4.46 4.11
CA VAL A 543 29.15 -3.90 5.17
C VAL A 543 28.89 -2.40 5.28
N LYS A 544 29.03 -1.88 6.50
CA LYS A 544 29.00 -0.47 6.82
C LYS A 544 30.42 -0.04 7.22
N GLU A 545 30.90 1.04 6.65
CA GLU A 545 32.20 1.58 7.03
C GLU A 545 32.13 2.23 8.42
N VAL A 546 33.21 2.05 9.20
CA VAL A 546 33.36 2.72 10.50
C VAL A 546 33.95 4.10 10.24
N LYS A 547 33.23 5.15 10.64
CA LYS A 547 33.71 6.54 10.55
C LYS A 547 34.90 6.69 11.51
N GLU A 548 36.05 7.11 10.98
CA GLU A 548 37.26 7.43 11.76
C GLU A 548 37.07 8.62 12.71
#